data_AF-A0A150QRZ0-F1
#
_entry.id   AF-A0A150QRZ0-F1
#
_cell.length_a   1.000
_cell.length_b   1.000
_cell.length_c   1.000
_cell.angle_alpha   90.00
_cell.angle_beta   90.00
_cell.angle_gamma   90.00
#
_symmetry.space_group_name_H-M   'P 1'
#
loop_
_entity.id
_entity.type
_entity.pdbx_description
1 polymer ?
#
loop_
_entity_poly.entity_id
_entity_poly.type
_entity_poly.pdbx_seq_one_letter_code
_entity_poly.pdbx_strand_id
1 'polypeptide(L)'
;MGNGRELEAVLAGEALEFRVRHPEQFAPQDYAEGEARFSLRELPGEAGVFAVEDRLRFIAPGSRQFDPARSRGTCQDVRSDVEGRPLRASFDGTRLSVEFAKIEPSSSNFVIERNKVVSCVGLSALPATRVVSTLSRP
;
A
#
# COMPACT_ATOMS: atom_id res chain seq x y z
N MET A 1 14.41 8.78 -9.91
CA MET A 1 14.27 7.45 -10.51
C MET A 1 13.12 6.76 -9.80
N GLY A 2 12.02 6.48 -10.52
CA GLY A 2 10.95 5.64 -9.97
C GLY A 2 11.47 4.24 -9.69
N ASN A 3 10.85 3.54 -8.76
CA ASN A 3 11.19 2.17 -8.37
C ASN A 3 10.89 1.11 -9.46
N GLY A 4 10.61 1.53 -10.69
CA GLY A 4 10.29 0.66 -11.84
C GLY A 4 8.97 -0.10 -11.70
N ARG A 5 8.16 0.19 -10.68
CA ARG A 5 6.88 -0.48 -10.45
C ARG A 5 5.80 0.14 -11.31
N GLU A 6 5.11 -0.70 -12.07
CA GLU A 6 4.02 -0.32 -12.95
C GLU A 6 2.68 -0.51 -12.26
N LEU A 7 1.85 0.52 -12.42
CA LEU A 7 0.51 0.57 -11.87
C LEU A 7 -0.45 1.01 -12.97
N GLU A 8 -1.64 0.45 -12.97
CA GLU A 8 -2.74 0.87 -13.83
C GLU A 8 -3.67 1.79 -13.06
N ALA A 9 -3.89 2.98 -13.60
CA ALA A 9 -4.85 3.93 -13.04
C ALA A 9 -6.27 3.59 -13.57
N VAL A 10 -7.18 3.25 -12.67
CA VAL A 10 -8.57 2.85 -12.98
C VAL A 10 -9.52 3.73 -12.18
N LEU A 11 -10.46 4.40 -12.87
CA LEU A 11 -11.53 5.12 -12.20
C LEU A 11 -12.58 4.13 -11.68
N ALA A 12 -12.79 4.10 -10.37
CA ALA A 12 -13.72 3.22 -9.67
C ALA A 12 -14.68 4.06 -8.81
N GLY A 13 -15.82 4.44 -9.39
CA GLY A 13 -16.73 5.41 -8.78
C GLY A 13 -16.07 6.78 -8.70
N GLU A 14 -15.96 7.33 -7.48
CA GLU A 14 -15.35 8.63 -7.21
C GLU A 14 -13.85 8.55 -6.85
N ALA A 15 -13.28 7.34 -6.84
CA ALA A 15 -11.87 7.14 -6.52
C ALA A 15 -11.07 6.73 -7.77
N LEU A 16 -9.86 7.27 -7.91
CA LEU A 16 -8.88 6.80 -8.87
C LEU A 16 -7.99 5.75 -8.19
N GLU A 17 -8.17 4.49 -8.52
CA GLU A 17 -7.35 3.39 -7.99
C GLU A 17 -6.09 3.19 -8.82
N PHE A 18 -4.97 2.98 -8.15
CA PHE A 18 -3.71 2.58 -8.77
C PHE A 18 -3.50 1.09 -8.48
N ARG A 19 -3.81 0.27 -9.48
CA ARG A 19 -3.84 -1.19 -9.38
C ARG A 19 -2.52 -1.80 -9.84
N VAL A 20 -2.12 -2.88 -9.17
CA VAL A 20 -0.89 -3.61 -9.49
C VAL A 20 -1.02 -4.28 -10.86
N ARG A 21 -0.08 -4.00 -11.77
CA ARG A 21 0.02 -4.63 -13.10
C ARG A 21 0.84 -5.91 -13.06
N HIS A 22 2.00 -5.84 -12.42
CA HIS A 22 2.99 -6.90 -12.38
C HIS A 22 3.32 -7.24 -10.92
N PRO A 23 2.61 -8.20 -10.29
CA PRO A 23 2.80 -8.57 -8.88
C PRO A 23 4.25 -8.82 -8.47
N GLU A 24 5.05 -9.40 -9.35
CA GLU A 24 6.47 -9.69 -9.16
C GLU A 24 7.31 -8.44 -8.83
N GLN A 25 6.91 -7.26 -9.30
CA GLN A 25 7.59 -5.99 -8.99
C GLN A 25 7.37 -5.54 -7.53
N PHE A 26 6.36 -6.12 -6.87
CA PHE A 26 6.02 -5.87 -5.47
C PHE A 26 6.51 -6.99 -4.54
N ALA A 27 7.11 -8.06 -5.07
CA ALA A 27 7.68 -9.12 -4.26
C ALA A 27 8.65 -8.54 -3.21
N PRO A 28 8.66 -9.08 -1.97
CA PRO A 28 7.93 -10.26 -1.50
C PRO A 28 6.50 -9.95 -0.98
N GLN A 29 5.96 -8.77 -1.26
CA GLN A 29 4.60 -8.40 -0.86
C GLN A 29 3.60 -9.15 -1.76
N ASP A 30 2.67 -9.89 -1.17
CA ASP A 30 1.71 -10.79 -1.86
C ASP A 30 0.52 -10.03 -2.51
N TYR A 31 0.80 -8.95 -3.24
CA TYR A 31 -0.23 -8.27 -4.03
C TYR A 31 -0.67 -9.17 -5.19
N ALA A 32 -1.96 -9.19 -5.49
CA ALA A 32 -2.47 -9.82 -6.70
C ALA A 32 -2.49 -8.84 -7.88
N GLU A 33 -2.49 -9.38 -9.11
CA GLU A 33 -2.75 -8.59 -10.31
C GLU A 33 -4.14 -7.93 -10.23
N GLY A 34 -4.22 -6.66 -10.60
CA GLY A 34 -5.44 -5.86 -10.49
C GLY A 34 -5.78 -5.41 -9.08
N GLU A 35 -5.03 -5.81 -8.05
CA GLU A 35 -5.25 -5.37 -6.68
C GLU A 35 -4.87 -3.88 -6.54
N ALA A 36 -5.75 -3.07 -5.95
CA ALA A 36 -5.47 -1.67 -5.68
C ALA A 36 -4.33 -1.54 -4.65
N ARG A 37 -3.21 -0.92 -5.05
CA ARG A 37 -2.11 -0.57 -4.15
C ARG A 37 -2.46 0.65 -3.32
N PHE A 38 -3.11 1.63 -3.93
CA PHE A 38 -3.66 2.81 -3.26
C PHE A 38 -4.77 3.43 -4.11
N SER A 39 -5.55 4.33 -3.52
CA SER A 39 -6.51 5.13 -4.26
C SER A 39 -6.41 6.61 -3.91
N LEU A 40 -6.83 7.44 -4.86
CA LEU A 40 -6.91 8.89 -4.72
C LEU A 40 -8.36 9.33 -4.76
N ARG A 41 -8.71 10.34 -3.96
CA ARG A 41 -9.97 11.07 -4.06
C ARG A 41 -9.70 12.56 -4.09
N GLU A 42 -10.48 13.28 -4.88
CA GLU A 42 -10.39 14.75 -4.92
C GLU A 42 -10.69 15.35 -3.55
N LEU A 43 -9.94 16.38 -3.19
CA LEU A 43 -10.23 17.21 -2.04
C LEU A 43 -10.96 18.47 -2.50
N PRO A 44 -12.21 18.71 -2.05
CA PRO A 44 -12.95 19.90 -2.44
C PRO A 44 -12.17 21.19 -2.15
N GLY A 45 -11.97 22.01 -3.17
CA GLY A 45 -11.26 23.29 -3.06
C GLY A 45 -9.73 23.19 -3.15
N GLU A 46 -9.14 22.01 -3.26
CA GLU A 46 -7.68 21.82 -3.42
C GLU A 46 -7.35 21.20 -4.78
N ALA A 47 -7.28 22.03 -5.82
CA ALA A 47 -6.96 21.56 -7.17
C ALA A 47 -5.57 20.90 -7.23
N GLY A 48 -5.49 19.71 -7.83
CA GLY A 48 -4.24 18.96 -7.97
C GLY A 48 -3.73 18.31 -6.68
N VAL A 49 -4.50 18.38 -5.58
CA VAL A 49 -4.20 17.69 -4.32
C VAL A 49 -5.31 16.68 -4.03
N PHE A 50 -4.93 15.48 -3.59
CA PHE A 50 -5.84 14.36 -3.42
C PHE A 50 -5.65 13.73 -2.03
N ALA A 51 -6.75 13.25 -1.46
CA ALA A 51 -6.69 12.34 -0.31
C ALA A 51 -6.17 10.98 -0.78
N VAL A 52 -5.31 10.36 0.03
CA VAL A 52 -4.74 9.04 -0.26
C VAL A 52 -5.33 8.01 0.68
N GLU A 53 -5.72 6.87 0.11
CA GLU A 53 -5.98 5.65 0.86
C GLU A 53 -4.93 4.61 0.46
N ASP A 54 -3.97 4.37 1.35
CA ASP A 54 -2.86 3.44 1.21
C ASP A 54 -3.28 2.02 1.61
N ARG A 55 -3.15 1.04 0.71
CA ARG A 55 -3.50 -0.37 0.96
C ARG A 55 -2.22 -1.18 1.09
N LEU A 56 -1.83 -1.47 2.32
CA LEU A 56 -0.55 -2.08 2.66
C LEU A 56 -0.62 -3.61 2.66
N ARG A 57 0.36 -4.22 2.00
CA ARG A 57 0.75 -5.63 2.20
C ARG A 57 2.07 -5.67 2.94
N PHE A 58 2.13 -6.43 4.02
CA PHE A 58 3.34 -6.54 4.83
C PHE A 58 4.33 -7.53 4.22
N ILE A 59 5.60 -7.40 4.57
CA ILE A 59 6.66 -8.35 4.21
C ILE A 59 6.80 -9.34 5.36
N ALA A 60 6.71 -10.63 5.05
CA ALA A 60 6.87 -11.69 6.03
C ALA A 60 8.34 -11.80 6.51
N PRO A 61 8.57 -12.17 7.78
CA PRO A 61 9.91 -12.24 8.35
C PRO A 61 10.70 -13.45 7.82
N GLY A 62 11.98 -13.22 7.52
CA GLY A 62 12.93 -14.28 7.14
C GLY A 62 12.60 -14.97 5.83
N SER A 63 12.16 -14.22 4.82
CA SER A 63 11.80 -14.72 3.49
C SER A 63 10.69 -15.79 3.48
N ARG A 64 9.90 -15.86 4.55
CA ARG A 64 8.74 -16.77 4.63
C ARG A 64 7.66 -16.32 3.67
N GLN A 65 6.84 -17.26 3.24
CA GLN A 65 5.70 -16.98 2.39
C GLN A 65 4.42 -16.87 3.22
N PHE A 66 3.49 -16.05 2.74
CA PHE A 66 2.13 -16.00 3.25
C PHE A 66 1.35 -17.23 2.76
N ASP A 67 0.46 -17.76 3.60
CA ASP A 67 -0.56 -18.71 3.18
C ASP A 67 -1.76 -17.93 2.60
N PRO A 68 -1.97 -17.92 1.27
CA PRO A 68 -2.92 -17.03 0.64
C PRO A 68 -4.37 -17.26 1.08
N ALA A 69 -4.71 -18.50 1.50
CA ALA A 69 -6.06 -18.84 1.95
C ALA A 69 -6.34 -18.41 3.39
N ARG A 70 -5.29 -18.30 4.22
CA ARG A 70 -5.44 -18.06 5.67
C ARG A 70 -5.02 -16.66 6.11
N SER A 71 -3.96 -16.11 5.52
CA SER A 71 -3.34 -14.87 6.01
C SER A 71 -3.93 -13.60 5.41
N ARG A 72 -4.57 -13.68 4.23
CA ARG A 72 -5.04 -12.50 3.49
C ARG A 72 -5.93 -11.57 4.31
N GLY A 73 -6.80 -12.12 5.15
CA GLY A 73 -7.74 -11.34 5.96
C GLY A 73 -7.09 -10.56 7.10
N THR A 74 -5.91 -10.96 7.58
CA THR A 74 -5.28 -10.36 8.78
C THR A 74 -3.93 -9.70 8.48
N CYS A 75 -3.28 -10.03 7.36
CA CYS A 75 -1.97 -9.53 6.96
C CYS A 75 -2.03 -8.40 5.93
N GLN A 76 -3.00 -7.50 6.10
CA GLN A 76 -3.17 -6.30 5.28
C GLN A 76 -3.66 -5.17 6.17
N ASP A 77 -3.36 -3.94 5.78
CA ASP A 77 -3.82 -2.74 6.50
C ASP A 77 -4.21 -1.66 5.49
N VAL A 78 -5.08 -0.74 5.91
CA VAL A 78 -5.49 0.40 5.10
C VAL A 78 -5.31 1.68 5.90
N ARG A 79 -4.61 2.66 5.33
CA ARG A 79 -4.29 3.92 6.01
C ARG A 79 -4.67 5.12 5.16
N SER A 80 -5.30 6.11 5.78
CA SER A 80 -5.54 7.43 5.19
C SER A 80 -4.82 8.55 5.94
N ASP A 81 -4.18 8.25 7.06
CA ASP A 81 -3.40 9.17 7.87
C ASP A 81 -2.20 8.48 8.52
N VAL A 82 -1.22 9.30 8.92
CA VAL A 82 -0.10 8.90 9.78
C VAL A 82 0.04 9.97 10.86
N GLU A 83 -0.01 9.53 12.12
CA GLU A 83 0.05 10.40 13.32
C GLU A 83 -1.04 11.49 13.31
N GLY A 84 -2.27 11.14 12.89
CA GLY A 84 -3.41 12.06 12.84
C GLY A 84 -3.33 13.08 11.69
N ARG A 85 -2.31 12.98 10.83
CA ARG A 85 -2.15 13.83 9.65
C ARG A 85 -2.53 13.04 8.40
N PRO A 86 -3.54 13.51 7.62
CA PRO A 86 -3.96 12.83 6.40
C PRO A 86 -2.80 12.62 5.42
N LEU A 87 -2.79 11.47 4.75
CA LEU A 87 -1.92 11.20 3.62
C LEU A 87 -2.45 11.95 2.39
N ARG A 88 -1.55 12.62 1.69
CA ARG A 88 -1.89 13.43 0.52
C ARG A 88 -1.09 13.01 -0.71
N ALA A 89 -1.67 13.25 -1.87
CA ALA A 89 -0.96 13.23 -3.14
C ALA A 89 -1.06 14.58 -3.83
N SER A 90 -0.01 15.00 -4.54
CA SER A 90 0.01 16.23 -5.31
C SER A 90 0.45 15.96 -6.75
N PHE A 91 -0.32 16.47 -7.71
CA PHE A 91 0.00 16.39 -9.13
C PHE A 91 0.46 17.76 -9.64
N ASP A 92 1.69 17.83 -10.16
CA ASP A 92 2.29 19.08 -10.65
C ASP A 92 2.04 19.33 -12.15
N GLY A 93 1.16 18.55 -12.77
CA GLY A 93 0.93 18.55 -14.23
C GLY A 93 1.74 17.50 -14.98
N THR A 94 2.82 16.97 -14.39
CA THR A 94 3.71 15.97 -15.00
C THR A 94 3.88 14.73 -14.12
N ARG A 95 4.07 14.92 -12.82
CA ARG A 95 4.39 13.90 -11.84
C ARG A 95 3.38 13.92 -10.71
N LEU A 96 3.10 12.74 -10.19
CA LEU A 96 2.27 12.54 -9.01
C LEU A 96 3.17 12.17 -7.84
N SER A 97 3.26 13.04 -6.83
CA SER A 97 3.92 12.71 -5.56
C SER A 97 2.87 12.21 -4.58
N VAL A 98 3.07 11.03 -3.99
CA VAL A 98 2.09 10.35 -3.14
C VAL A 98 2.73 10.04 -1.79
N GLU A 99 2.07 10.45 -0.71
CA GLU A 99 2.42 10.04 0.65
C GLU A 99 1.85 8.66 0.97
N PHE A 100 2.67 7.81 1.57
CA PHE A 100 2.29 6.47 2.04
C PHE A 100 2.66 6.28 3.51
N ALA A 101 1.96 5.36 4.15
CA ALA A 101 2.34 4.84 5.45
C ALA A 101 3.41 3.75 5.28
N LYS A 102 4.43 3.79 6.12
CA LYS A 102 5.41 2.72 6.29
C LYS A 102 5.30 2.21 7.72
N ILE A 103 4.98 0.93 7.85
CA ILE A 103 4.91 0.22 9.13
C ILE A 103 6.02 -0.82 9.14
N GLU A 104 6.73 -0.91 10.26
CA GLU A 104 7.83 -1.85 10.46
C GLU A 104 7.42 -2.93 11.48
N PRO A 105 6.79 -4.02 11.02
CA PRO A 105 6.40 -5.10 11.90
C PRO A 105 7.61 -5.92 12.36
N SER A 106 7.48 -6.50 13.54
CA SER A 106 8.44 -7.47 14.07
C SER A 106 7.95 -8.90 13.86
N SER A 107 8.81 -9.90 14.07
CA SER A 107 8.44 -11.30 13.90
C SER A 107 7.27 -11.75 14.79
N SER A 108 7.05 -11.11 15.94
CA SER A 108 5.95 -11.44 16.85
C SER A 108 4.57 -11.05 16.29
N ASN A 109 4.52 -10.19 15.28
CA ASN A 109 3.28 -9.81 14.61
C ASN A 109 2.79 -10.88 13.61
N PHE A 110 3.55 -11.96 13.40
CA PHE A 110 3.25 -12.99 12.41
C PHE A 110 3.07 -14.35 13.09
N VAL A 111 1.90 -14.96 12.89
CA VAL A 111 1.63 -16.34 13.31
C VAL A 111 2.11 -17.27 12.21
N ILE A 112 3.07 -18.14 12.54
CA ILE A 112 3.73 -19.02 11.59
C ILE A 112 3.38 -20.47 11.90
N GLU A 113 2.88 -21.19 10.89
CA GLU A 113 2.66 -22.63 10.94
C GLU A 113 3.31 -23.29 9.73
N ARG A 114 4.02 -24.41 9.94
CA ARG A 114 4.67 -25.18 8.84
C ARG A 114 5.47 -24.27 7.88
N ASN A 115 6.19 -23.30 8.44
CA ASN A 115 7.01 -22.31 7.73
C ASN A 115 6.26 -21.31 6.83
N LYS A 116 4.94 -21.17 6.98
CA LYS A 116 4.13 -20.14 6.33
C LYS A 116 3.52 -19.19 7.35
N VAL A 117 3.41 -17.92 6.99
CA VAL A 117 2.60 -16.96 7.76
C VAL A 117 1.14 -17.24 7.48
N VAL A 118 0.39 -17.63 8.50
CA VAL A 118 -1.03 -17.98 8.39
C VAL A 118 -1.96 -16.92 8.94
N SER A 119 -1.44 -15.99 9.75
CA SER A 119 -2.18 -14.84 10.27
C SER A 119 -1.20 -13.76 10.74
N CYS A 120 -1.69 -12.53 10.84
CA CYS A 120 -0.96 -11.42 11.45
C CYS A 120 -1.75 -10.81 12.62
N VAL A 121 -1.03 -10.29 13.60
CA VAL A 121 -1.60 -9.81 14.87
C VAL A 121 -1.04 -8.43 15.21
N GLY A 122 -1.94 -7.51 15.54
CA GLY A 122 -1.59 -6.18 16.04
C GLY A 122 -0.93 -5.24 15.03
N LEU A 123 -0.91 -5.58 13.74
CA LEU A 123 -0.24 -4.78 12.72
C LEU A 123 -0.80 -3.35 12.61
N SER A 124 -2.13 -3.21 12.65
CA SER A 124 -2.78 -1.89 12.58
C SER A 124 -2.55 -1.02 13.82
N ALA A 125 -2.05 -1.58 14.93
CA ALA A 125 -1.71 -0.81 16.12
C ALA A 125 -0.26 -0.32 16.12
N LEU A 126 0.56 -0.75 15.17
CA LEU A 126 1.96 -0.33 15.09
C LEU A 126 2.08 1.14 14.66
N PRO A 127 3.10 1.85 15.17
CA PRO A 127 3.46 3.16 14.65
C PRO A 127 3.75 3.09 13.14
N ALA A 128 3.27 4.11 12.43
CA ALA A 128 3.56 4.29 11.02
C ALA A 128 4.43 5.55 10.85
N THR A 129 5.31 5.52 9.87
CA THR A 129 6.02 6.71 9.39
C THR A 129 5.53 7.09 8.01
N ARG A 130 5.63 8.37 7.65
CA ARG A 130 5.26 8.85 6.32
C ARG A 130 6.45 8.75 5.37
N VAL A 131 6.22 8.21 4.19
CA VAL A 131 7.18 8.18 3.08
C VAL A 131 6.54 8.74 1.82
N VAL A 132 7.35 9.24 0.87
CA VAL A 132 6.86 9.80 -0.38
C VAL A 132 7.38 8.98 -1.55
N SER A 133 6.49 8.66 -2.49
CA SER A 133 6.84 8.09 -3.79
C SER A 133 6.44 9.04 -4.91
N THR A 134 7.22 9.06 -5.98
CA THR A 134 6.90 9.84 -7.19
C THR A 134 6.57 8.89 -8.34
N LEU A 135 5.39 9.06 -8.91
CA LEU A 135 4.93 8.36 -10.10
C LEU A 135 5.02 9.31 -11.31
N SER A 136 5.43 8.77 -12.44
CA SER A 136 5.43 9.43 -13.74
C SER A 136 4.69 8.55 -14.75
N ARG A 137 4.05 9.17 -15.73
CA ARG A 137 3.55 8.42 -16.88
C ARG A 137 4.74 7.95 -17.72
N PRO A 138 4.71 6.71 -18.26
CA PRO A 138 5.69 6.27 -19.26
C PRO A 138 5.60 7.10 -20.54
#